data_AF-A0A9E5CPE2-F1
#
_entry.id   AF-A0A9E5CPE2-F1
#
_cell.length_a   1.000
_cell.length_b   1.000
_cell.length_c   1.000
_cell.angle_alpha   90.00
_cell.angle_beta   90.00
_cell.angle_gamma   90.00
#
_symmetry.space_group_name_H-M   'P 1'
#
loop_
_entity.id
_entity.type
_entity.pdbx_description
1 polymer ?
#
loop_
_entity_poly.entity_id
_entity_poly.type
_entity_poly.pdbx_seq_one_letter_code
_entity_poly.pdbx_strand_id
1 'polypeptide(L)'
;MTEAVFETNLTGLLHRGKVRDTYDLGDDRLLMVASDRISAFDVVMDQPIPGKGIILTQMSSFWFGVIEHVMPNHLIATADDEAAMAGVEITG
;
A
#
# COMPACT_ATOMS: atom_id res chain seq x y z
N MET A 1 -20.99 -4.50 3.04
CA MET A 1 -19.76 -5.12 3.60
C MET A 1 -18.69 -4.97 2.55
N THR A 2 -17.55 -4.35 2.87
CA THR A 2 -16.43 -4.26 1.92
C THR A 2 -15.82 -5.64 1.73
N GLU A 3 -15.55 -6.02 0.49
CA GLU A 3 -14.89 -7.29 0.17
C GLU A 3 -13.42 -7.24 0.62
N ALA A 4 -12.90 -8.35 1.13
CA ALA A 4 -11.53 -8.40 1.62
C ALA A 4 -10.53 -8.50 0.46
N VAL A 5 -9.47 -7.69 0.51
CA VAL A 5 -8.38 -7.76 -0.47
C VAL A 5 -7.31 -8.73 0.01
N PHE A 6 -7.28 -9.94 -0.55
CA PHE A 6 -6.21 -10.91 -0.29
C PHE A 6 -4.95 -10.58 -1.06
N GLU A 7 -5.09 -10.36 -2.36
CA GLU A 7 -4.01 -10.06 -3.27
C GLU A 7 -4.50 -9.07 -4.31
N THR A 8 -3.56 -8.29 -4.86
CA THR A 8 -3.82 -7.41 -5.99
C THR A 8 -3.20 -7.97 -7.26
N ASN A 9 -3.83 -7.70 -8.40
CA ASN A 9 -3.37 -8.19 -9.70
C ASN A 9 -3.16 -7.01 -10.65
N LEU A 10 -2.14 -6.19 -10.34
CA LEU A 10 -1.67 -5.10 -11.18
C LEU A 10 -0.38 -5.53 -11.91
N THR A 11 -0.05 -4.85 -13.00
CA THR A 11 1.22 -5.03 -13.71
C THR A 11 2.39 -4.47 -12.90
N GLY A 12 3.61 -4.96 -13.18
CA GLY A 12 4.82 -4.48 -12.50
C GLY A 12 5.02 -5.00 -11.08
N LEU A 13 4.44 -6.15 -10.70
CA LEU A 13 4.64 -6.71 -9.35
C LEU A 13 6.13 -7.02 -9.12
N LEU A 14 6.73 -6.33 -8.15
CA LEU A 14 8.11 -6.58 -7.73
C LEU A 14 8.17 -7.59 -6.59
N HIS A 15 7.30 -7.43 -5.61
CA HIS A 15 7.33 -8.26 -4.41
C HIS A 15 5.96 -8.36 -3.74
N ARG A 16 5.57 -9.59 -3.39
CA ARG A 16 4.42 -9.88 -2.53
C ARG A 16 4.91 -10.28 -1.15
N GLY A 17 4.83 -9.35 -0.21
CA GLY A 17 5.11 -9.62 1.19
C GLY A 17 3.92 -10.29 1.89
N LYS A 18 4.05 -10.47 3.22
CA LYS A 18 2.99 -11.07 4.04
C LYS A 18 1.68 -10.26 4.04
N VAL A 19 1.79 -8.93 4.00
CA VAL A 19 0.65 -8.01 4.15
C VAL A 19 0.62 -6.88 3.12
N ARG A 20 1.65 -6.74 2.28
CA ARG A 20 1.74 -5.72 1.23
C ARG A 20 2.15 -6.33 -0.09
N ASP A 21 1.58 -5.81 -1.16
CA ASP A 21 2.03 -6.03 -2.53
C ASP A 21 2.71 -4.75 -3.01
N THR A 22 3.92 -4.88 -3.57
CA THR A 22 4.73 -3.76 -4.05
C THR A 22 4.91 -3.86 -5.56
N TYR A 23 4.58 -2.78 -6.26
CA TYR A 23 4.65 -2.66 -7.71
C TYR A 23 5.64 -1.56 -8.10
N ASP A 24 6.33 -1.77 -9.22
CA ASP A 24 7.13 -0.76 -9.89
C ASP A 24 6.20 0.19 -10.66
N LEU A 25 6.37 1.49 -10.48
CA LEU A 25 5.68 2.51 -11.27
C LEU A 25 6.62 3.20 -12.28
N GLY A 26 7.89 2.80 -12.35
CA GLY A 26 8.91 3.53 -13.09
C GLY A 26 9.35 4.81 -12.37
N ASP A 27 10.32 5.51 -12.95
CA ASP A 27 10.86 6.79 -12.43
C ASP A 27 11.28 6.75 -10.96
N ASP A 28 11.87 5.62 -10.51
CA ASP A 28 12.25 5.34 -9.13
C ASP A 28 11.08 5.43 -8.12
N ARG A 29 9.86 5.15 -8.57
CA ARG A 29 8.64 5.17 -7.73
C ARG A 29 8.08 3.76 -7.53
N LEU A 30 7.56 3.54 -6.33
CA LEU A 30 6.92 2.29 -5.95
C LEU A 30 5.47 2.54 -5.54
N LEU A 31 4.57 1.67 -5.99
CA LEU A 31 3.22 1.55 -5.44
C LEU A 31 3.21 0.46 -4.38
N MET A 32 2.85 0.83 -3.15
CA MET A 32 2.67 -0.10 -2.05
C MET A 32 1.17 -0.27 -1.73
N VAL A 33 0.63 -1.45 -1.96
CA VAL A 33 -0.77 -1.78 -1.63
C VAL A 33 -0.81 -2.59 -0.34
N ALA A 34 -1.39 -2.03 0.72
CA ALA A 34 -1.68 -2.78 1.94
C ALA A 34 -2.92 -3.66 1.75
N SER A 35 -2.72 -4.98 1.83
CA SER A 35 -3.80 -5.98 1.75
C SER A 35 -4.51 -6.17 3.10
N ASP A 36 -5.62 -6.90 3.09
CA ASP A 36 -6.37 -7.30 4.28
C ASP A 36 -5.80 -8.56 4.96
N ARG A 37 -4.72 -9.14 4.40
CA ARG A 37 -3.99 -10.26 4.99
C ARG A 37 -3.40 -9.89 6.34
N ILE A 38 -3.30 -10.88 7.22
CA ILE A 38 -2.69 -10.79 8.54
C ILE A 38 -1.76 -11.98 8.75
N SER A 39 -0.67 -11.78 9.50
CA SER A 39 0.27 -12.84 9.82
C SER A 39 0.58 -12.87 11.31
N ALA A 40 0.74 -14.06 11.87
CA ALA A 40 1.25 -14.30 13.21
C ALA A 40 2.11 -15.57 13.21
N PHE A 41 3.10 -15.65 14.10
CA PHE A 41 4.03 -16.79 14.19
C PHE A 41 4.65 -17.17 12.83
N ASP A 42 5.06 -16.14 12.08
CA ASP A 42 5.65 -16.25 10.73
C ASP A 42 4.70 -16.75 9.61
N VAL A 43 3.45 -17.10 9.93
CA VAL A 43 2.46 -17.64 8.98
C VAL A 43 1.43 -16.57 8.58
N VAL A 44 1.11 -16.48 7.30
CA VAL A 44 -0.03 -15.68 6.80
C VAL A 44 -1.31 -16.47 7.00
N MET A 45 -2.32 -15.87 7.63
CA MET A 45 -3.59 -16.53 7.93
C MET A 45 -4.49 -16.62 6.70
N ASP A 46 -5.29 -17.70 6.62
CA ASP A 46 -6.25 -17.93 5.53
C ASP A 46 -7.45 -16.97 5.55
N GLN A 47 -7.74 -16.38 6.71
CA GLN A 47 -8.88 -15.48 6.89
C GLN A 47 -8.38 -14.02 7.03
N PRO A 48 -8.74 -13.12 6.11
CA PRO A 48 -8.33 -11.72 6.15
C PRO A 48 -9.25 -10.92 7.07
N ILE A 49 -8.85 -9.69 7.36
CA ILE A 49 -9.68 -8.72 8.07
C ILE A 49 -10.13 -7.65 7.07
N PRO A 50 -11.38 -7.68 6.57
CA PRO A 50 -11.85 -6.74 5.55
C PRO A 50 -11.62 -5.28 5.97
N GLY A 51 -11.01 -4.49 5.09
CA GLY A 51 -10.74 -3.06 5.32
C GLY A 51 -9.53 -2.74 6.21
N LYS A 52 -8.81 -3.76 6.71
CA LYS A 52 -7.56 -3.56 7.46
C LYS A 52 -6.52 -2.80 6.64
N GLY A 53 -6.38 -3.13 5.36
CA GLY A 53 -5.43 -2.48 4.45
C GLY A 53 -5.66 -0.97 4.39
N ILE A 54 -6.92 -0.54 4.26
CA ILE A 54 -7.33 0.86 4.21
C ILE A 54 -6.94 1.59 5.50
N ILE A 55 -7.32 1.04 6.66
CA ILE A 55 -7.06 1.65 7.97
C ILE A 55 -5.55 1.79 8.21
N LEU A 56 -4.76 0.77 7.87
CA LEU A 56 -3.31 0.81 8.06
C LEU A 56 -2.64 1.83 7.12
N THR A 57 -3.12 1.96 5.88
CA THR A 57 -2.63 2.99 4.94
C THR A 57 -2.92 4.40 5.47
N GLN A 58 -4.14 4.66 5.95
CA GLN A 58 -4.51 5.95 6.54
C GLN A 58 -3.68 6.27 7.78
N MET A 59 -3.48 5.29 8.66
CA MET A 59 -2.65 5.45 9.85
C MET A 59 -1.19 5.76 9.49
N SER A 60 -0.62 5.06 8.50
CA SER A 60 0.73 5.37 8.00
C SER A 60 0.81 6.78 7.42
N SER A 61 -0.15 7.18 6.56
CA SER A 61 -0.20 8.52 5.97
C SER A 61 -0.25 9.62 7.04
N PHE A 62 -1.12 9.46 8.04
CA PHE A 62 -1.20 10.37 9.19
C PHE A 62 0.16 10.53 9.88
N TRP A 63 0.83 9.41 10.20
CA TRP A 63 2.13 9.47 10.88
C TRP A 63 3.23 10.08 10.01
N PHE A 64 3.23 9.84 8.70
CA PHE A 64 4.17 10.49 7.78
C PHE A 64 4.02 12.02 7.81
N GLY A 65 2.80 12.54 7.80
CA GLY A 65 2.55 13.98 7.96
C GLY A 65 2.98 14.51 9.33
N VAL A 66 2.72 13.77 10.40
CA VAL A 66 3.14 14.17 11.76
C VAL A 66 4.66 14.29 11.87
N ILE A 67 5.42 13.35 11.30
CA ILE A 67 6.88 13.31 11.47
C ILE A 67 7.66 14.04 10.35
N GLU A 68 6.97 14.63 9.37
CA GLU A 68 7.60 15.28 8.21
C GLU A 68 8.61 16.36 8.62
N HIS A 69 8.30 17.11 9.69
CA HIS A 69 9.19 18.13 10.25
C HIS A 69 10.40 17.58 11.01
N VAL A 70 10.39 16.29 11.36
CA VAL A 70 11.48 15.61 12.08
C VAL A 70 12.51 15.07 11.09
N MET A 71 12.06 14.46 9.99
CA MET A 71 12.93 13.92 8.95
C MET A 71 12.20 13.72 7.62
N PRO A 72 12.92 13.75 6.48
CA PRO A 72 12.38 13.34 5.19
C PRO A 72 11.85 11.90 5.24
N ASN A 73 10.77 11.65 4.51
CA ASN A 73 10.20 10.31 4.34
C ASN A 73 9.91 10.04 2.85
N HIS A 74 9.54 8.81 2.52
CA HIS A 74 9.39 8.34 1.14
C HIS A 74 7.95 8.42 0.61
N LEU A 75 6.99 8.93 1.38
CA LEU A 75 5.60 9.05 0.94
C LEU A 75 5.51 10.18 -0.09
N ILE A 76 5.07 9.85 -1.31
CA ILE A 76 4.77 10.84 -2.36
C ILE A 76 3.31 11.26 -2.25
N ALA A 77 2.40 10.28 -2.24
CA ALA A 77 0.97 10.49 -2.13
C ALA A 77 0.25 9.20 -1.72
N THR A 78 -1.02 9.32 -1.37
CA THR A 78 -1.94 8.20 -1.19
C THR A 78 -2.90 8.10 -2.38
N ALA A 79 -3.50 6.93 -2.59
CA ALA A 79 -4.34 6.67 -3.77
C ALA A 79 -5.64 7.48 -3.81
N ASP A 80 -6.01 8.10 -2.69
CA ASP A 80 -7.11 9.07 -2.56
C ASP A 80 -6.70 10.51 -2.89
N ASP A 81 -5.43 10.77 -3.26
CA ASP A 81 -4.98 12.05 -3.81
C ASP A 81 -5.03 12.02 -5.35
N GLU A 82 -6.09 12.58 -5.88
CA GLU A 82 -6.46 12.65 -7.29
C GLU A 82 -5.48 13.49 -8.10
N ALA A 83 -4.94 14.56 -7.49
CA ALA A 83 -3.96 15.42 -8.13
C ALA A 83 -2.62 14.71 -8.29
N ALA A 84 -2.20 13.96 -7.25
CA ALA A 84 -0.98 13.16 -7.30
C ALA A 84 -1.10 11.97 -8.26
N MET A 85 -2.30 11.39 -8.39
CA MET A 85 -2.54 10.23 -9.27
C MET A 85 -2.72 10.61 -10.75
N ALA A 86 -2.98 11.87 -11.09
CA ALA A 86 -3.28 12.31 -12.46
C ALA A 86 -2.16 12.06 -13.49
N GLY A 87 -0.92 11.83 -13.06
CA GLY A 87 0.24 11.54 -13.91
C GLY A 87 0.90 10.19 -13.64
N VAL A 88 0.27 9.31 -12.86
CA VAL A 88 0.80 7.97 -12.58
C VAL A 88 0.27 7.02 -13.65
N GLU A 89 1.08 6.75 -14.67
CA GLU A 89 0.82 5.63 -15.57
C GLU A 89 1.34 4.35 -14.93
N ILE A 90 0.47 3.35 -14.75
CA ILE A 90 0.93 2.00 -14.41
C ILE A 90 1.56 1.43 -15.69
N THR A 91 2.83 1.73 -15.88
CA THR A 91 3.58 1.28 -17.06
C THR A 91 3.66 -0.25 -17.03
N GLY A 92 3.22 -0.88 -18.12
CA GLY A 92 3.35 -2.31 -18.38
C GLY A 92 3.96 -2.54 -19.75
#